data_AF-A0A9P8EZ15-F1
#
_entry.id   AF-A0A9P8EZ15-F1
#
_cell.length_a   1.000
_cell.length_b   1.000
_cell.length_c   1.000
_cell.angle_alpha   90.00
_cell.angle_beta   90.00
_cell.angle_gamma   90.00
#
_symmetry.space_group_name_H-M   'P 1'
#
loop_
_entity.id
_entity.type
_entity.pdbx_description
1 polymer ?
#
loop_
_entity_poly.entity_id
_entity_poly.type
_entity_poly.pdbx_seq_one_letter_code
_entity_poly.pdbx_strand_id
1 'polypeptide(L)'
;MAARSAASAVFRTAFRPRHNPLLSSRFASLQTRLLSQETRQAIDKAVESAPVVLFMKGTPEMPQCGFSRASIQILGLQGVNPAKFTAFNVLE
;
A
#
# COMPACT_ATOMS: atom_id res chain seq x y z
N MET A 1 -9.60 -8.88 -51.58
CA MET A 1 -8.41 -9.75 -51.55
C MET A 1 -7.49 -9.22 -50.45
N ALA A 2 -7.16 -9.88 -49.34
CA ALA A 2 -7.41 -11.19 -48.75
C ALA A 2 -7.38 -10.93 -47.22
N ALA A 3 -8.39 -11.32 -46.44
CA ALA A 3 -8.57 -12.63 -45.83
C ALA A 3 -7.41 -13.10 -44.91
N ARG A 4 -7.79 -13.40 -43.66
CA ARG A 4 -7.11 -14.25 -42.64
C ARG A 4 -6.05 -13.51 -41.81
N SER A 5 -6.05 -13.59 -40.48
CA SER A 5 -6.23 -14.82 -39.71
C SER A 5 -6.80 -14.57 -38.30
N ALA A 6 -7.89 -15.26 -38.00
CA ALA A 6 -8.47 -15.42 -36.68
C ALA A 6 -7.62 -16.37 -35.81
N ALA A 7 -6.39 -15.97 -35.47
CA ALA A 7 -5.41 -16.85 -34.83
C ALA A 7 -4.87 -16.34 -33.48
N SER A 8 -5.70 -15.68 -32.66
CA SER A 8 -5.27 -15.33 -31.29
C SER A 8 -6.24 -15.77 -30.18
N ALA A 9 -7.45 -16.23 -30.51
CA ALA A 9 -8.40 -16.73 -29.52
C ALA A 9 -7.97 -18.08 -28.87
N VAL A 10 -7.05 -18.82 -29.49
CA VAL A 10 -6.52 -20.11 -28.97
C VAL A 10 -5.33 -19.92 -28.02
N PHE A 11 -4.70 -18.75 -27.99
CA PHE A 11 -3.59 -18.47 -27.06
C PHE A 11 -4.04 -18.04 -25.66
N ARG A 12 -5.35 -17.91 -25.42
CA ARG A 12 -5.90 -17.47 -24.13
C ARG A 12 -6.08 -18.57 -23.08
N THR A 13 -5.78 -19.84 -23.39
CA THR A 13 -6.00 -20.97 -22.46
C THR A 13 -4.75 -21.67 -21.94
N ALA A 14 -3.55 -21.34 -22.45
CA ALA A 14 -2.29 -21.92 -21.96
C ALA A 14 -1.67 -21.18 -20.76
N PHE A 15 -2.23 -20.02 -20.39
CA PHE A 15 -1.75 -19.19 -19.27
C PHE A 15 -2.79 -19.07 -18.14
N ARG A 16 -3.58 -20.11 -17.88
CA ARG A 16 -4.22 -20.20 -16.56
C ARG A 16 -3.10 -20.44 -15.54
N PRO A 17 -2.91 -19.56 -14.53
CA PRO A 17 -1.94 -19.84 -13.49
C PRO A 17 -2.38 -21.13 -12.80
N ARG A 18 -1.59 -22.19 -12.97
CA ARG A 18 -1.59 -23.33 -12.05
C ARG A 18 -1.44 -22.73 -10.65
N HIS A 19 -2.32 -23.11 -9.73
CA HIS A 19 -2.06 -23.12 -8.29
C HIS A 19 -0.56 -23.29 -8.01
N ASN A 20 0.04 -22.25 -7.45
CA ASN A 20 1.48 -22.15 -7.28
C ASN A 20 1.83 -22.81 -5.93
N PRO A 21 2.70 -23.84 -5.87
CA PRO A 21 3.11 -24.48 -4.62
C PRO A 21 3.86 -23.52 -3.66
N LEU A 22 4.11 -22.27 -4.09
CA LEU A 22 4.66 -21.17 -3.30
C LEU A 22 3.65 -20.48 -2.37
N LEU A 23 2.36 -20.88 -2.37
CA LEU A 23 1.45 -20.70 -1.24
C LEU A 23 1.81 -21.66 -0.07
N SER A 24 3.11 -21.86 0.15
CA SER A 24 3.66 -22.68 1.22
C SER A 24 3.57 -21.89 2.52
N SER A 25 2.84 -22.41 3.51
CA SER A 25 2.78 -21.80 4.85
C SER A 25 4.17 -21.70 5.53
N ARG A 26 5.21 -22.33 4.95
CA ARG A 26 6.61 -22.22 5.39
C ARG A 26 7.18 -20.80 5.30
N PHE A 27 6.65 -19.94 4.42
CA PHE A 27 7.04 -18.53 4.37
C PHE A 27 6.14 -17.61 5.20
N ALA A 28 5.00 -18.12 5.71
CA ALA A 28 4.11 -17.34 6.57
C ALA A 28 4.73 -17.08 7.96
N SER A 29 5.59 -17.99 8.45
CA SER A 29 6.28 -17.84 9.75
C SER A 29 7.28 -16.67 9.77
N LEU A 30 7.86 -16.30 8.62
CA LEU A 30 8.77 -15.15 8.50
C LEU A 30 8.03 -13.79 8.45
N GLN A 31 6.70 -13.79 8.39
CA GLN A 31 5.88 -12.58 8.42
C GLN A 31 5.30 -12.29 9.81
N THR A 32 5.79 -12.98 10.85
CA THR A 32 5.42 -12.66 12.24
C THR A 32 6.01 -11.29 12.59
N ARG A 33 5.19 -10.23 12.43
CA ARG A 33 5.55 -8.88 12.88
C ARG A 33 5.67 -8.91 14.40
N LEU A 34 6.89 -8.89 14.92
CA LEU A 34 7.19 -8.81 16.34
C LEU A 34 6.94 -7.38 16.85
N LEU A 35 5.68 -6.98 16.84
CA LEU A 35 5.22 -5.72 17.41
C LEU A 35 4.79 -5.96 18.86
N SER A 36 5.26 -5.12 19.79
CA SER A 36 4.78 -5.12 21.18
C SER A 36 3.29 -4.77 21.24
N GLN A 37 2.62 -5.16 22.32
CA GLN A 37 1.19 -4.84 22.49
C GLN A 37 0.95 -3.33 22.57
N GLU A 38 1.85 -2.58 23.19
CA GLU A 38 1.76 -1.12 23.24
C GLU A 38 1.82 -0.49 21.85
N THR A 39 2.77 -0.89 21.01
CA THR A 39 2.88 -0.35 19.65
C THR A 39 1.66 -0.70 18.80
N ARG A 40 1.06 -1.89 18.98
CA ARG A 40 -0.18 -2.27 18.28
C ARG A 40 -1.32 -1.34 18.66
N GLN A 41 -1.54 -1.17 19.96
CA GLN A 41 -2.58 -0.28 20.47
C GLN A 41 -2.37 1.18 20.04
N ALA A 42 -1.12 1.65 19.96
CA ALA A 42 -0.82 2.99 19.47
C ALA A 42 -1.18 3.14 17.98
N ILE A 43 -0.85 2.16 17.14
CA ILE A 43 -1.21 2.17 15.73
C ILE A 43 -2.74 2.09 15.56
N ASP A 44 -3.41 1.22 16.31
CA ASP A 44 -4.87 1.05 16.24
C ASP A 44 -5.58 2.38 16.57
N LYS A 45 -5.18 3.06 17.65
CA LYS A 45 -5.70 4.39 17.99
C LYS A 45 -5.39 5.43 16.91
N ALA A 46 -4.19 5.38 16.32
CA ALA A 46 -3.78 6.32 15.30
C ALA A 46 -4.63 6.17 14.02
N VAL A 47 -4.93 4.94 13.58
CA VAL A 47 -5.76 4.72 12.37
C VAL A 47 -7.23 5.04 12.59
N GLU A 48 -7.72 4.98 13.83
CA GLU A 48 -9.08 5.38 14.19
C GLU A 48 -9.27 6.91 14.29
N SER A 49 -8.18 7.68 14.40
CA SER A 49 -8.23 9.12 14.68
C SER A 49 -8.82 9.96 13.56
N ALA A 50 -8.68 9.53 12.30
CA ALA A 50 -9.14 10.27 11.14
C ALA A 50 -9.46 9.33 9.96
N PRO A 51 -10.34 9.72 9.02
CA PRO A 51 -10.64 8.94 7.83
C PRO A 51 -9.43 8.68 6.92
N VAL A 52 -8.46 9.60 6.89
CA VAL A 52 -7.21 9.45 6.13
C VAL A 52 -6.04 9.69 7.08
N VAL A 53 -5.21 8.65 7.23
CA VAL A 53 -4.02 8.70 8.08
C VAL A 53 -2.78 8.40 7.25
N LEU A 54 -1.75 9.24 7.40
CA LEU A 54 -0.46 9.08 6.73
C LEU A 54 0.67 8.95 7.75
N PHE A 55 1.30 7.77 7.80
CA PHE A 55 2.58 7.60 8.48
C PHE A 55 3.71 8.02 7.56
N MET A 56 4.46 9.05 7.94
CA MET A 56 5.50 9.64 7.09
C MET A 56 6.77 9.99 7.87
N LYS A 57 7.86 10.26 7.14
CA LYS A 57 9.12 10.74 7.73
C LYS A 57 9.13 12.28 7.74
N GLY A 58 9.18 12.87 8.92
CA GLY A 58 8.94 14.30 9.15
C GLY A 58 7.45 14.62 9.27
N THR A 59 7.11 15.90 9.18
CA THR A 59 5.72 16.39 9.22
C THR A 59 5.24 16.84 7.84
N PRO A 60 3.93 17.07 7.63
CA PRO A 60 3.41 17.64 6.38
C PRO A 60 4.07 18.98 5.99
N GLU A 61 4.42 19.80 6.98
CA GLU A 61 5.09 21.09 6.81
C GLU A 61 6.59 20.92 6.53
N MET A 62 7.22 19.93 7.15
CA MET A 62 8.66 19.66 7.06
C MET A 62 8.94 18.17 6.74
N PRO A 63 8.71 17.71 5.49
CA PRO A 63 8.96 16.33 5.12
C PRO A 63 10.47 16.05 5.02
N GLN A 64 10.92 14.96 5.63
CA GLN A 64 12.35 14.58 5.72
C GLN A 64 12.74 13.47 4.73
N CYS A 65 11.83 13.04 3.86
CA CYS A 65 12.08 12.02 2.84
C CYS A 65 11.36 12.37 1.54
N GLY A 66 12.01 12.14 0.39
CA GLY A 66 11.44 12.44 -0.93
C GLY A 66 10.11 11.72 -1.21
N PHE A 67 9.98 10.46 -0.78
CA PHE A 67 8.72 9.72 -0.89
C PHE A 67 7.61 10.32 -0.04
N SER A 68 7.92 10.68 1.21
CA SER A 68 6.97 11.34 2.12
C SER A 68 6.50 12.69 1.58
N ARG A 69 7.41 13.48 0.99
CA ARG A 69 7.08 14.73 0.30
C ARG A 69 6.18 14.51 -0.91
N ALA A 70 6.45 13.50 -1.73
CA ALA A 70 5.61 13.18 -2.89
C ALA A 70 4.20 12.75 -2.45
N SER A 71 4.08 11.91 -1.41
CA SER A 71 2.78 11.47 -0.91
C SER A 71 1.90 12.63 -0.43
N ILE A 72 2.45 13.56 0.37
CA ILE A 72 1.65 14.71 0.87
C ILE A 72 1.24 15.65 -0.28
N GLN A 73 2.10 15.82 -1.29
CA GLN A 73 1.76 16.60 -2.49
C GLN A 73 0.61 15.98 -3.26
N ILE A 74 0.63 14.66 -3.47
CA ILE A 74 -0.46 13.95 -4.16
C ILE A 74 -1.77 14.10 -3.38
N LEU A 75 -1.77 13.91 -2.05
CA LEU A 75 -2.97 14.09 -1.23
C LEU A 75 -3.54 15.51 -1.31
N GLY A 76 -2.66 16.52 -1.35
CA GLY A 76 -3.06 17.91 -1.57
C GLY A 76 -3.71 18.12 -2.95
N LEU A 77 -3.12 17.55 -4.02
CA LEU A 77 -3.67 17.64 -5.37
C LEU A 77 -5.02 16.91 -5.52
N GLN A 78 -5.24 15.84 -4.76
CA GLN A 78 -6.52 15.13 -4.71
C GLN A 78 -7.59 15.87 -3.87
N GLY A 79 -7.24 17.00 -3.24
CA GLY A 79 -8.18 17.81 -2.47
C GLY A 79 -8.62 17.15 -1.16
N VAL A 80 -7.76 16.35 -0.54
CA VAL A 80 -8.06 15.74 0.77
C VAL A 80 -8.28 16.85 1.79
N ASN A 81 -9.42 16.81 2.49
CA ASN A 81 -9.77 17.83 3.48
C ASN A 81 -8.79 17.76 4.67
N PRO A 82 -8.08 18.86 5.00
CA PRO A 82 -7.16 18.90 6.14
C PRO A 82 -7.81 18.53 7.48
N ALA A 83 -9.10 18.83 7.67
CA ALA A 83 -9.83 18.49 8.90
C ALA A 83 -10.14 16.99 9.05
N LYS A 84 -9.98 16.20 7.98
CA LYS A 84 -10.21 14.74 7.96
C LYS A 84 -8.91 13.95 7.69
N PHE A 85 -7.77 14.63 7.79
CA PHE A 85 -6.46 14.10 7.52
C PHE A 85 -5.58 14.24 8.75
N THR A 86 -4.81 13.20 9.05
CA THR A 86 -3.83 13.23 10.13
C THR A 86 -2.54 12.56 9.66
N ALA A 87 -1.40 13.17 10.02
CA ALA A 87 -0.09 12.62 9.73
C ALA A 87 0.69 12.35 11.01
N PHE A 88 1.39 11.22 11.06
CA PHE A 88 2.25 10.84 12.17
C PHE A 88 3.69 10.71 11.68
N ASN A 89 4.63 11.38 12.37
CA ASN A 89 6.05 11.27 12.09
C ASN A 89 6.60 9.96 12.67
N VAL A 90 7.16 9.08 11.84
CA VAL A 90 7.71 7.78 12.28
C VAL A 90 9.17 7.85 12.75
N LEU A 91 9.76 9.04 12.73
CA LEU A 91 11.12 9.28 13.22
C LEU A 91 11.14 9.70 14.70
N GLU A 92 9.95 9.81 15.32
CA GLU A 92 9.72 10.19 16.72
C GLU A 92 8.97 9.08 17.47
#